data_AF-A0AAD6TRW1-F1
#
_entry.id   AF-A0AAD6TRW1-F1
#
_cell.length_a   1.000
_cell.length_b   1.000
_cell.length_c   1.000
_cell.angle_alpha   90.00
_cell.angle_beta   90.00
_cell.angle_gamma   90.00
#
_symmetry.space_group_name_H-M   'P 1'
#
loop_
_entity.id
_entity.type
_entity.pdbx_description
1 polymer ?
#
loop_
_entity_poly.entity_id
_entity_poly.type
_entity_poly.pdbx_seq_one_letter_code
_entity_poly.pdbx_strand_id
1 'polypeptide(L)'
;ISRIVDRQLGEELHLPARIRPPKLDTPPKFTGIDDHIEFIKWLERLVAWMRTSFYGGPDADEYRVSILKNLLDGIALEWYIDFVDNQHVGRQHGPTDFIGVLCALHRRFITTATAHHALRDF
;
A
#
# COMPACT_ATOMS: atom_id res chain seq x y z
N ILE A 1 -2.72 2.22 -9.57
CA ILE A 1 -2.79 2.26 -8.08
C ILE A 1 -4.06 2.97 -7.63
N SER A 2 -4.24 4.28 -7.87
CA SER A 2 -5.46 5.04 -7.49
C SER A 2 -6.75 4.29 -7.81
N ARG A 3 -6.97 3.91 -9.07
CA ARG A 3 -8.17 3.15 -9.50
C ARG A 3 -8.45 1.87 -8.70
N ILE A 4 -7.41 1.16 -8.23
CA ILE A 4 -7.58 -0.06 -7.42
C ILE A 4 -8.03 0.32 -6.00
N VAL A 5 -7.39 1.34 -5.43
CA VAL A 5 -7.71 1.88 -4.10
C VAL A 5 -9.12 2.48 -4.09
N ASP A 6 -9.44 3.37 -5.02
CA ASP A 6 -10.73 4.07 -5.11
C ASP A 6 -11.89 3.07 -5.22
N ARG A 7 -11.73 2.04 -6.06
CA ARG A 7 -12.75 0.99 -6.24
C ARG A 7 -13.06 0.22 -4.95
N GLN A 8 -12.06 0.04 -4.07
CA GLN A 8 -12.18 -0.84 -2.92
C GLN A 8 -12.40 -0.08 -1.61
N LEU A 9 -11.79 1.10 -1.48
CA LEU A 9 -11.71 1.87 -0.25
C LEU A 9 -12.31 3.27 -0.37
N GLY A 10 -12.78 3.69 -1.55
CA GLY A 10 -13.37 5.02 -1.74
C GLY A 10 -14.62 5.28 -0.90
N GLU A 11 -15.36 4.22 -0.55
CA GLU A 11 -16.56 4.30 0.29
C GLU A 11 -16.44 3.38 1.51
N GLU A 12 -17.14 3.76 2.58
CA GLU A 12 -17.30 2.91 3.75
C GLU A 12 -18.12 1.66 3.41
N LEU A 13 -17.73 0.52 3.99
CA LEU A 13 -18.50 -0.71 3.84
C LEU A 13 -19.62 -0.75 4.88
N HIS A 14 -20.86 -0.63 4.43
CA HIS A 14 -22.03 -0.85 5.29
C HIS A 14 -22.54 -2.27 5.14
N LEU A 15 -22.52 -3.04 6.23
CA LEU A 15 -23.12 -4.37 6.27
C LEU A 15 -24.55 -4.33 6.79
N PRO A 16 -25.46 -5.16 6.24
CA PRO A 16 -26.77 -5.39 6.87
C PRO A 16 -26.61 -5.88 8.30
N ALA A 17 -27.52 -5.49 9.21
CA ALA A 17 -27.43 -5.74 10.65
C ALA A 17 -27.24 -7.22 11.07
N ARG A 18 -27.55 -8.18 10.18
CA ARG A 18 -27.43 -9.62 10.45
C ARG A 18 -26.17 -10.26 9.89
N ILE A 19 -25.36 -9.51 9.14
CA ILE A 19 -24.13 -10.01 8.51
C ILE A 19 -22.94 -9.56 9.34
N ARG A 20 -22.17 -10.52 9.84
CA ARG A 20 -20.85 -10.23 10.36
C ARG A 20 -19.84 -10.23 9.22
N PRO A 21 -18.88 -9.30 9.21
CA PRO A 21 -17.79 -9.32 8.24
C PRO A 21 -17.04 -10.66 8.37
N PRO A 22 -16.69 -11.31 7.24
CA PRO A 22 -15.79 -12.44 7.29
C PRO A 22 -14.44 -11.96 7.83
N LYS A 23 -13.87 -12.68 8.79
CA LYS A 23 -12.51 -12.41 9.26
C LYS A 23 -11.55 -12.93 8.18
N LEU A 24 -11.07 -12.03 7.32
CA LEU A 24 -10.03 -12.36 6.36
C LEU A 24 -8.68 -12.41 7.06
N ASP A 25 -7.86 -13.38 6.67
CA ASP A 25 -6.47 -13.43 7.09
C ASP A 25 -5.74 -12.17 6.62
N THR A 26 -4.79 -11.74 7.43
CA THR A 26 -3.94 -10.59 7.09
C THR A 26 -3.18 -10.91 5.79
N PRO A 27 -3.13 -9.98 4.83
CA PRO A 27 -2.42 -10.21 3.58
C PRO A 27 -0.93 -10.46 3.82
N PRO A 28 -0.25 -11.15 2.90
CA PRO A 28 1.20 -11.31 2.99
C PRO A 28 1.87 -9.93 2.97
N LYS A 29 2.97 -9.79 3.69
CA LYS A 29 3.74 -8.55 3.70
C LYS A 29 4.47 -8.35 2.37
N PHE A 30 4.60 -7.09 1.95
CA PHE A 30 5.42 -6.75 0.80
C PHE A 30 6.87 -6.52 1.24
N THR A 31 7.78 -7.27 0.63
CA THR A 31 9.22 -7.25 0.98
C THR A 31 10.03 -6.27 0.16
N GLY A 32 9.47 -5.71 -0.92
CA GLY A 32 10.21 -4.92 -1.92
C GLY A 32 10.61 -5.69 -3.17
N ILE A 33 9.96 -6.83 -3.46
CA ILE A 33 10.16 -7.58 -4.71
C ILE A 33 9.93 -6.69 -5.93
N ASP A 34 10.82 -6.77 -6.92
CA ASP A 34 10.84 -5.91 -8.10
C ASP A 34 9.95 -6.39 -9.25
N ASP A 35 8.87 -7.09 -8.93
CA ASP A 35 7.93 -7.65 -9.88
C ASP A 35 6.62 -6.85 -9.89
N HIS A 36 6.31 -6.23 -11.04
CA HIS A 36 5.10 -5.43 -11.18
C HIS A 36 3.82 -6.22 -10.95
N ILE A 37 3.75 -7.45 -11.46
CA ILE A 37 2.57 -8.30 -11.37
C ILE A 37 2.36 -8.73 -9.91
N GLU A 38 3.42 -9.14 -9.23
CA GLU A 38 3.34 -9.50 -7.80
C GLU A 38 2.97 -8.30 -6.92
N PHE A 39 3.47 -7.10 -7.22
CA PHE A 39 3.04 -5.88 -6.55
C PHE A 39 1.54 -5.62 -6.71
N ILE A 40 1.00 -5.75 -7.94
CA ILE A 40 -0.43 -5.54 -8.18
C ILE A 40 -1.29 -6.60 -7.48
N LYS A 41 -0.89 -7.89 -7.53
CA LYS A 41 -1.59 -8.96 -6.81
C LYS A 41 -1.59 -8.72 -5.29
N TRP A 42 -0.45 -8.30 -4.74
CA TRP A 42 -0.36 -7.94 -3.33
C TRP A 42 -1.27 -6.76 -3.00
N LEU A 43 -1.25 -5.70 -3.82
CA LEU A 43 -2.09 -4.51 -3.63
C LEU A 43 -3.59 -4.86 -3.66
N GLU A 44 -4.03 -5.72 -4.58
CA GLU A 44 -5.43 -6.16 -4.64
C GLU A 44 -5.86 -6.91 -3.37
N ARG A 45 -5.00 -7.78 -2.84
CA ARG A 45 -5.25 -8.50 -1.58
C ARG A 45 -5.28 -7.54 -0.39
N LEU A 46 -4.37 -6.58 -0.35
CA LEU A 46 -4.30 -5.54 0.66
C LEU A 46 -5.60 -4.74 0.75
N VAL A 47 -6.05 -4.16 -0.37
CA VAL A 47 -7.24 -3.30 -0.37
C VAL A 47 -8.53 -4.08 -0.15
N ALA A 48 -8.59 -5.34 -0.60
CA ALA A 48 -9.74 -6.21 -0.32
C ALA A 48 -9.84 -6.53 1.19
N TRP A 49 -8.72 -6.87 1.82
CA TRP A 49 -8.67 -7.09 3.27
C TRP A 49 -9.02 -5.81 4.05
N MET A 50 -8.50 -4.65 3.63
CA MET A 50 -8.81 -3.36 4.24
C MET A 50 -10.31 -3.03 4.14
N ARG A 51 -10.93 -3.29 2.98
CA ARG A 51 -12.37 -3.09 2.78
C ARG A 51 -13.19 -3.94 3.75
N THR A 52 -12.87 -5.23 3.89
CA THR A 52 -13.58 -6.12 4.82
C THR A 52 -13.30 -5.84 6.29
N SER A 53 -12.21 -5.10 6.57
CA SER A 53 -11.83 -4.65 7.90
C SER A 53 -12.32 -3.23 8.21
N PHE A 54 -13.22 -2.68 7.37
CA PHE A 54 -13.85 -1.35 7.53
C PHE A 54 -12.88 -0.17 7.48
N TYR A 55 -11.76 -0.31 6.80
CA TYR A 55 -10.86 0.80 6.51
C TYR A 55 -11.23 1.50 5.19
N GLY A 56 -12.51 1.55 4.85
CA GLY A 56 -13.06 2.27 3.69
C GLY A 56 -13.39 3.73 4.03
N GLY A 57 -13.72 4.55 3.02
CA GLY A 57 -14.14 5.93 3.20
C GLY A 57 -13.01 6.98 3.20
N PRO A 58 -13.34 8.27 3.17
CA PRO A 58 -12.36 9.36 3.09
C PRO A 58 -11.58 9.57 4.40
N ASP A 59 -12.19 9.29 5.55
CA ASP A 59 -11.61 9.64 6.86
C ASP A 59 -10.61 8.59 7.40
N ALA A 60 -10.45 7.46 6.71
CA ALA A 60 -9.58 6.37 7.13
C ALA A 60 -8.13 6.50 6.64
N ASP A 61 -7.76 7.58 5.94
CA ASP A 61 -6.49 7.66 5.21
C ASP A 61 -5.26 7.57 6.11
N GLU A 62 -5.19 8.38 7.18
CA GLU A 62 -4.09 8.34 8.17
C GLU A 62 -3.97 6.95 8.82
N TYR A 63 -5.11 6.31 9.06
CA TYR A 63 -5.13 4.95 9.62
C TYR A 63 -4.60 3.93 8.61
N ARG A 64 -4.95 4.03 7.32
CA ARG A 64 -4.41 3.16 6.27
C ARG A 64 -2.91 3.31 6.13
N VAL A 65 -2.38 4.53 6.21
CA VAL A 65 -0.92 4.77 6.20
C VAL A 65 -0.26 4.04 7.38
N SER A 66 -0.84 4.17 8.58
CA SER A 66 -0.33 3.51 9.80
C SER A 66 -0.38 1.98 9.72
N ILE A 67 -1.46 1.42 9.17
CA ILE A 67 -1.58 -0.03 8.93
C ILE A 67 -0.54 -0.49 7.90
N LEU A 68 -0.37 0.27 6.81
CA LEU A 68 0.48 -0.12 5.69
C LEU A 68 1.88 -0.48 6.16
N LYS A 69 2.46 0.28 7.09
CA LYS A 69 3.76 -0.02 7.71
C LYS A 69 3.85 -1.46 8.25
N ASN A 70 2.81 -1.95 8.91
CA ASN A 70 2.77 -3.30 9.49
C ASN A 70 2.66 -4.41 8.43
N LEU A 71 2.32 -4.03 7.19
CA LEU A 71 2.18 -4.92 6.03
C LEU A 71 3.39 -4.82 5.08
N LEU A 72 4.46 -4.17 5.52
CA LEU A 72 5.77 -4.15 4.85
C LEU A 72 6.76 -5.02 5.63
N ASP A 73 7.74 -5.55 4.92
CA ASP A 73 8.88 -6.27 5.49
C ASP A 73 10.16 -5.99 4.69
N GLY A 74 11.30 -6.43 5.21
CA GLY A 74 12.60 -6.32 4.54
C GLY A 74 12.92 -4.91 4.04
N ILE A 75 13.44 -4.82 2.83
CA ILE A 75 13.90 -3.56 2.23
C ILE A 75 12.76 -2.55 1.99
N ALA A 76 11.51 -3.02 1.83
CA ALA A 76 10.35 -2.14 1.73
C ALA A 76 10.02 -1.45 3.05
N LEU A 77 10.13 -2.18 4.17
CA LEU A 77 9.93 -1.61 5.50
C LEU A 77 11.05 -0.64 5.86
N GLU A 78 12.31 -1.00 5.59
CA GLU A 78 13.47 -0.11 5.81
C GLU A 78 13.29 1.22 5.05
N TRP A 79 12.96 1.14 3.76
CA TRP A 79 12.68 2.32 2.95
C TRP A 79 11.51 3.15 3.50
N TYR A 80 10.43 2.49 3.95
CA TYR A 80 9.29 3.21 4.52
C TYR A 80 9.69 3.98 5.77
N ILE A 81 10.45 3.36 6.67
CA ILE A 81 10.92 4.02 7.91
C ILE A 81 11.78 5.24 7.57
N ASP A 82 12.69 5.09 6.61
CA ASP A 82 13.66 6.12 6.26
C ASP A 82 13.04 7.31 5.49
N PHE A 83 12.01 7.08 4.67
CA PHE A 83 11.47 8.07 3.74
C PHE A 83 10.04 8.54 4.05
N VAL A 84 9.22 7.70 4.67
CA VAL A 84 7.81 8.01 4.97
C VAL A 84 7.65 8.40 6.44
N ASP A 85 8.17 7.59 7.38
CA ASP A 85 8.06 7.89 8.82
C ASP A 85 9.08 8.93 9.31
N ASN A 86 10.17 9.13 8.58
CA ASN A 86 11.23 10.03 9.00
C ASN A 86 10.75 11.48 8.95
N GLN A 87 10.47 12.06 10.12
CA GLN A 87 9.96 13.42 10.26
C GLN A 87 10.93 14.50 9.75
N HIS A 88 12.22 14.19 9.61
CA HIS A 88 13.24 15.10 9.07
C HIS A 88 13.23 15.17 7.54
N VAL A 89 12.73 14.14 6.86
CA VAL A 89 12.68 14.04 5.39
C VAL A 89 11.24 14.16 4.88
N GLY A 90 10.28 13.57 5.58
CA GLY A 90 8.92 13.30 5.13
C GLY A 90 7.94 14.46 5.19
N ARG A 91 8.09 15.44 6.10
CA ARG A 91 7.08 16.52 6.26
C ARG A 91 7.11 17.61 5.20
N GLN A 92 8.21 17.75 4.44
CA GLN A 92 8.32 18.80 3.41
C GLN A 92 8.23 18.25 1.97
N HIS A 93 8.53 16.97 1.74
CA HIS A 93 8.60 16.40 0.39
C HIS A 93 8.14 14.93 0.28
N GLY A 94 7.70 14.30 1.37
CA GLY A 94 7.25 12.91 1.39
C GLY A 94 5.77 12.74 1.01
N PRO A 95 5.35 11.54 0.58
CA PRO A 95 3.93 11.24 0.41
C PRO A 95 3.20 11.33 1.76
N THR A 96 2.08 12.05 1.80
CA THR A 96 1.31 12.30 3.02
C THR A 96 0.06 11.43 3.14
N ASP A 97 -0.42 10.89 2.03
CA ASP A 97 -1.65 10.10 1.95
C ASP A 97 -1.37 8.65 1.54
N PHE A 98 -2.34 7.77 1.78
CA PHE A 98 -2.20 6.33 1.52
C PHE A 98 -1.86 6.03 0.05
N ILE A 99 -2.52 6.72 -0.89
CA ILE A 99 -2.27 6.54 -2.32
C ILE A 99 -0.87 7.00 -2.70
N GLY A 100 -0.42 8.15 -2.17
CA GLY A 100 0.92 8.69 -2.40
C GLY A 100 1.99 7.73 -1.92
N VAL A 101 1.81 7.12 -0.74
CA VAL A 101 2.77 6.14 -0.20
C VAL A 101 2.82 4.89 -1.08
N LEU A 102 1.67 4.36 -1.53
CA LEU A 102 1.63 3.23 -2.47
C LEU A 102 2.30 3.56 -3.82
N CYS A 103 2.10 4.77 -4.33
CA CYS A 103 2.75 5.23 -5.56
C CYS A 103 4.27 5.35 -5.38
N ALA A 104 4.72 5.82 -4.22
CA ALA A 104 6.14 5.93 -3.91
C ALA A 104 6.80 4.54 -3.77
N LEU A 105 6.14 3.58 -3.12
CA LEU A 105 6.57 2.17 -3.08
C LEU A 105 6.71 1.58 -4.49
N HIS A 106 5.69 1.74 -5.33
CA HIS A 106 5.71 1.22 -6.70
C HIS A 106 6.85 1.85 -7.52
N ARG A 107 7.03 3.18 -7.43
CA ARG A 107 8.12 3.86 -8.11
C ARG A 107 9.49 3.33 -7.66
N ARG A 108 9.68 3.18 -6.35
CA ARG A 108 10.96 2.77 -5.75
C ARG A 108 11.36 1.35 -6.14
N PHE A 109 10.45 0.40 -6.03
CA PHE A 109 10.77 -1.02 -6.18
C PHE A 109 10.48 -1.58 -7.56
N ILE A 110 9.51 -1.03 -8.30
CA ILE A 110 9.11 -1.56 -9.61
C ILE A 110 9.69 -0.72 -10.74
N THR A 111 9.42 0.60 -10.75
CA THR A 111 9.86 1.47 -11.85
C THR A 111 11.38 1.61 -11.91
N THR A 112 12.04 1.85 -10.76
CA THR A 112 13.50 1.96 -10.71
C THR A 112 14.19 0.65 -11.07
N ALA A 113 13.65 -0.50 -10.66
CA ALA A 113 14.20 -1.79 -11.04
C ALA A 113 14.09 -2.04 -12.54
N THR A 114 12.95 -1.74 -13.15
CA THR A 114 12.76 -1.90 -14.61
C THR A 114 13.76 -1.04 -15.40
N ALA A 115 14.05 0.18 -14.94
CA ALA A 115 15.06 1.04 -15.55
C ALA A 115 16.49 0.47 -15.42
N HIS A 116 16.83 -0.12 -14.26
CA HIS A 116 18.13 -0.77 -14.05
C HIS A 116 18.32 -2.06 -14.87
N HIS A 117 17.26 -2.86 -15.03
CA HIS A 117 17.29 -4.04 -15.90
C HIS A 117 17.46 -3.63 -17.37
N ALA A 118 16.69 -2.63 -17.83
CA ALA A 118 16.81 -2.13 -19.20
C ALA A 118 18.20 -1.60 -19.54
N LEU A 119 18.93 -1.02 -18.58
CA LEU A 119 20.31 -0.54 -18.79
C LEU A 119 21.36 -1.66 -18.82
N ARG A 120 21.04 -2.86 -18.34
CA ARG A 120 21.96 -4.02 -18.34
C ARG A 120 21.86 -4.88 -19.60
N ASP A 121 20.79 -4.71 -20.38
CA ASP A 121 20.54 -5.44 -21.62
C ASP A 121 21.07 -4.71 -22.89
N PHE A 122 21.89 -3.66 -22.73
CA PHE A 122 22.57 -2.92 -23.81
C PHE A 122 24.09 -3.00 -23.72
#